data_AF-A0A960KDU5-F1
#
_entry.id   AF-A0A960KDU5-F1
#
_cell.length_a   1.000
_cell.length_b   1.000
_cell.length_c   1.000
_cell.angle_alpha   90.00
_cell.angle_beta   90.00
_cell.angle_gamma   90.00
#
_symmetry.space_group_name_H-M   'P 1'
#
loop_
_entity.id
_entity.type
_entity.pdbx_description
1 polymer ?
#
loop_
_entity_poly.entity_id
_entity_poly.type
_entity_poly.pdbx_seq_one_letter_code
_entity_poly.pdbx_strand_id
1 'polypeptide(L)'
;MELLSTGPLAGMPPLSGGLVGFFAYDFVRRLERLPELAVDDLGLPDMLLLLATDLAAVDHHEGTITLIANAVNWDGSDRRVDEAYDAALARLDVMTEALAQPLGSTVAIFDRPEPKHRAQRTQQDYG
;
A
#
# COMPACT_ATOMS: atom_id res chain seq x y z
N MET A 1 -0.03 2.60 21.73
CA MET A 1 0.49 2.56 20.34
C MET A 1 1.81 3.31 20.17
N GLU A 2 2.50 3.69 21.26
CA GLU A 2 3.74 4.46 21.18
C GLU A 2 4.96 3.59 20.80
N LEU A 3 4.90 2.29 21.12
CA LEU A 3 6.00 1.34 20.91
C LEU A 3 6.42 1.18 19.45
N LEU A 4 5.49 1.33 18.51
CA LEU A 4 5.75 1.22 17.07
C LEU A 4 5.79 2.59 16.37
N SER A 5 5.63 3.68 17.14
CA SER A 5 5.70 5.03 16.60
C SER A 5 7.16 5.42 16.44
N THR A 6 7.64 5.46 15.20
CA THR A 6 9.00 5.91 14.88
C THR A 6 8.94 7.29 14.22
N GLY A 7 9.74 8.23 14.72
CA GLY A 7 9.86 9.56 14.12
C GLY A 7 10.51 9.52 12.73
N PRO A 8 10.38 10.58 11.93
CA PRO A 8 11.01 10.64 10.62
C PRO A 8 12.53 10.54 10.75
N LEU A 9 13.13 9.66 9.95
CA LEU A 9 14.57 9.51 9.83
C LEU A 9 15.08 10.44 8.73
N ALA A 10 16.16 11.18 9.01
CA ALA A 10 16.76 12.09 8.04
C ALA A 10 17.27 11.33 6.81
N GLY A 11 17.01 11.86 5.62
CA GLY A 11 17.47 11.28 4.35
C GLY A 11 16.63 10.10 3.83
N MET A 12 15.54 9.72 4.51
CA MET A 12 14.62 8.69 4.02
C MET A 12 13.61 9.26 3.00
N PRO A 13 13.13 8.43 2.06
CA PRO A 13 12.00 8.79 1.20
C PRO A 13 10.74 9.16 2.00
N PRO A 14 9.80 9.94 1.44
CA PRO A 14 8.60 10.40 2.15
C PRO A 14 7.73 9.29 2.72
N LEU A 15 7.70 8.12 2.06
CA LEU A 15 7.09 6.90 2.56
C LEU A 15 8.17 5.82 2.67
N SER A 16 8.53 5.48 3.91
CA SER A 16 9.56 4.48 4.22
C SER A 16 9.03 3.23 4.90
N GLY A 17 7.72 3.18 5.20
CA GLY A 17 7.05 2.06 5.84
C GLY A 17 5.74 2.50 6.46
N GLY A 18 4.88 1.54 6.81
CA GLY A 18 3.64 1.82 7.54
C GLY A 18 2.45 0.98 7.08
N LEU A 19 1.25 1.44 7.42
CA LEU A 19 -0.01 0.83 7.04
C LEU A 19 -0.54 1.45 5.74
N VAL A 20 -0.64 0.65 4.67
CA VAL A 20 -1.04 1.09 3.34
C VAL A 20 -2.30 0.35 2.90
N GLY A 21 -3.35 1.07 2.52
CA GLY A 21 -4.56 0.45 2.02
C GLY A 21 -5.72 1.44 1.97
N PHE A 22 -6.91 1.00 2.36
CA PHE A 22 -8.12 1.81 2.22
C PHE A 22 -9.02 1.77 3.45
N PHE A 23 -9.85 2.81 3.53
CA PHE A 23 -11.06 2.88 4.35
C PHE A 23 -12.25 2.94 3.39
N ALA A 24 -13.23 2.04 3.55
CA ALA A 24 -14.46 2.09 2.79
C ALA A 24 -15.28 3.31 3.21
N TYR A 25 -16.17 3.77 2.33
CA TYR A 25 -17.06 4.89 2.66
C TYR A 25 -17.88 4.58 3.93
N ASP A 26 -18.39 3.36 4.05
CA ASP A 26 -19.20 2.92 5.20
C ASP A 26 -18.44 2.89 6.53
N PHE A 27 -17.10 3.03 6.55
CA PHE A 27 -16.34 3.24 7.78
C PHE A 27 -16.86 4.46 8.58
N VAL A 28 -17.40 5.48 7.91
CA VAL A 28 -18.00 6.66 8.56
C VAL A 28 -19.14 6.28 9.52
N ARG A 29 -19.83 5.16 9.31
CA ARG A 29 -20.91 4.66 10.19
C ARG A 29 -20.41 4.28 11.59
N ARG A 30 -19.09 4.09 11.75
CA ARG A 30 -18.44 3.90 13.07
C ARG A 30 -18.18 5.21 13.80
N LEU A 31 -18.18 6.33 13.08
CA LEU A 31 -17.91 7.67 13.60
C LEU A 31 -19.20 8.46 13.82
N GLU A 32 -20.18 8.28 12.93
CA GLU A 32 -21.47 8.97 12.96
C GLU A 32 -22.64 7.99 12.81
N ARG A 33 -23.79 8.35 13.39
CA ARG A 33 -25.01 7.55 13.26
C ARG A 33 -25.74 7.93 11.96
N LEU A 34 -25.70 7.02 10.99
CA LEU A 34 -26.40 7.15 9.71
C LEU A 34 -27.53 6.10 9.59
N PRO A 35 -28.56 6.35 8.77
CA PRO A 35 -29.59 5.35 8.50
C PRO A 35 -29.07 4.23 7.59
N GLU A 36 -29.65 3.04 7.72
CA GLU A 36 -29.35 1.84 6.93
C GLU A 36 -30.45 1.60 5.89
N LEU A 37 -30.43 2.39 4.81
CA LEU A 37 -31.44 2.34 3.74
C LEU A 37 -30.92 1.68 2.46
N ALA A 38 -29.63 1.81 2.19
CA ALA A 38 -28.99 1.23 1.02
C ALA A 38 -28.65 -0.24 1.27
N VAL A 39 -28.68 -1.05 0.22
CA VAL A 39 -28.21 -2.43 0.24
C VAL A 39 -26.70 -2.45 0.14
N ASP A 40 -26.02 -3.19 1.00
CA ASP A 40 -24.60 -3.52 0.83
C ASP A 40 -24.47 -4.67 -0.18
N ASP A 41 -24.27 -4.31 -1.45
CA ASP A 41 -24.18 -5.23 -2.57
C ASP A 41 -22.75 -5.70 -2.87
N LEU A 42 -21.73 -5.08 -2.26
CA LEU A 42 -20.31 -5.39 -2.49
C LEU A 42 -19.67 -6.16 -1.32
N GLY A 43 -20.19 -6.03 -0.09
CA GLY A 43 -19.69 -6.75 1.08
C GLY A 43 -18.22 -6.45 1.40
N LEU A 44 -17.79 -5.20 1.15
CA LEU A 44 -16.41 -4.78 1.38
C LEU A 44 -16.15 -4.62 2.88
N PRO A 45 -14.92 -4.90 3.35
CA PRO A 45 -14.55 -4.56 4.72
C PRO A 45 -14.49 -3.04 4.89
N ASP A 46 -14.81 -2.55 6.10
CA ASP A 46 -14.73 -1.11 6.39
C ASP A 46 -13.30 -0.55 6.23
N MET A 47 -12.28 -1.38 6.43
CA MET A 47 -10.87 -1.02 6.24
C MET A 47 -10.04 -2.27 5.97
N LEU A 48 -9.04 -2.13 5.09
CA LEU A 48 -7.97 -3.11 4.94
C LEU A 48 -6.66 -2.35 4.74
N LEU A 49 -5.68 -2.62 5.61
CA LEU A 49 -4.36 -2.00 5.58
C LEU A 49 -3.27 -3.06 5.59
N LEU A 50 -2.41 -3.03 4.58
CA LEU A 50 -1.19 -3.80 4.47
C LEU A 50 -0.14 -3.19 5.39
N LEU A 51 0.51 -4.03 6.20
CA LEU A 51 1.75 -3.64 6.85
C LEU A 51 2.89 -3.70 5.84
N ALA A 52 3.16 -2.56 5.18
CA ALA A 52 4.22 -2.41 4.20
C ALA A 52 5.57 -2.34 4.92
N THR A 53 6.24 -3.48 5.01
CA THR A 53 7.58 -3.60 5.60
C THR A 53 8.68 -3.56 4.54
N ASP A 54 8.42 -4.12 3.35
CA ASP A 54 9.33 -4.11 2.20
C ASP A 54 8.84 -3.11 1.16
N LEU A 55 9.67 -2.13 0.81
CA LEU A 55 9.35 -1.05 -0.11
C LEU A 55 10.49 -0.78 -1.08
N ALA A 56 10.13 -0.36 -2.29
CA ALA A 56 11.04 0.23 -3.27
C ALA A 56 10.56 1.64 -3.60
N ALA A 57 11.29 2.65 -3.13
CA ALA A 57 10.99 4.05 -3.43
C ALA A 57 11.76 4.48 -4.69
N VAL A 58 11.04 4.85 -5.74
CA VAL A 58 11.62 5.24 -7.04
C VAL A 58 11.76 6.75 -7.13
N ASP A 59 13.00 7.23 -7.19
CA ASP A 59 13.31 8.62 -7.46
C ASP A 59 13.47 8.84 -8.97
N HIS A 60 12.50 9.54 -9.56
CA HIS A 60 12.50 9.82 -11.00
C HIS A 60 13.49 10.92 -11.41
N HIS A 61 13.88 11.80 -10.48
CA HIS A 61 14.83 12.88 -10.75
C HIS A 61 16.26 12.36 -10.74
N GLU A 62 16.63 11.55 -9.76
CA GLU A 62 17.97 10.95 -9.66
C GLU A 62 18.11 9.65 -10.46
N GLY A 63 17.00 9.02 -10.86
CA GLY A 63 17.00 7.73 -11.55
C GLY A 63 17.43 6.58 -10.64
N THR A 64 17.16 6.69 -9.34
CA THR A 64 17.58 5.74 -8.30
C THR A 64 16.36 5.03 -7.69
N ILE A 65 16.62 3.87 -7.08
CA ILE A 65 15.63 3.13 -6.29
C ILE A 65 16.22 2.91 -4.90
N THR A 66 15.53 3.40 -3.87
CA THR A 66 15.86 3.13 -2.47
C THR A 66 15.03 1.95 -1.99
N LEU A 67 15.69 0.81 -1.77
CA LEU A 67 15.09 -0.38 -1.17
C LEU A 67 15.07 -0.24 0.36
N ILE A 68 13.94 -0.58 0.97
CA ILE A 68 13.71 -0.45 2.41
C ILE A 68 13.09 -1.75 2.91
N ALA A 69 13.72 -2.38 3.90
CA ALA A 69 13.20 -3.54 4.61
C ALA A 69 13.10 -3.23 6.11
N ASN A 70 11.89 -2.93 6.58
CA ASN A 70 11.66 -2.56 7.98
C ASN A 70 11.69 -3.79 8.87
N ALA A 71 12.48 -3.73 9.95
CA ALA A 71 12.42 -4.67 11.06
C ALA A 71 11.41 -4.16 12.09
N VAL A 72 10.27 -4.84 12.22
CA VAL A 72 9.20 -4.43 13.14
C VAL A 72 9.43 -5.08 14.51
N ASN A 73 9.87 -4.30 15.48
CA ASN A 73 10.07 -4.77 16.85
C ASN A 73 8.76 -4.76 17.64
N TRP A 74 7.99 -5.85 17.56
CA TRP A 74 6.68 -5.96 18.20
C TRP A 74 6.70 -6.01 19.74
N ASP A 75 7.77 -6.56 20.33
CA ASP A 75 7.87 -6.74 21.78
C ASP A 75 8.75 -5.68 22.47
N GLY A 76 9.38 -4.79 21.69
CA GLY A 76 10.21 -3.71 22.19
C GLY A 76 11.50 -4.17 22.87
N SER A 77 11.89 -5.43 22.70
CA SER A 77 13.09 -5.99 23.33
C SER A 77 14.29 -5.97 22.40
N ASP A 78 15.49 -5.99 22.98
CA ASP A 78 16.76 -6.05 22.24
C ASP A 78 17.26 -7.50 22.01
N ARG A 79 16.43 -8.51 22.29
CA ARG A 79 16.88 -9.92 22.32
C ARG A 79 17.24 -10.49 20.95
N ARG A 80 16.74 -9.88 19.87
CA ARG A 80 16.78 -10.41 18.49
C ARG A 80 17.26 -9.37 17.49
N VAL A 81 18.09 -8.42 17.93
CA VAL A 81 18.57 -7.33 17.07
C VAL A 81 19.32 -7.87 15.86
N ASP A 82 20.28 -8.78 16.09
CA ASP A 82 21.08 -9.37 15.01
C ASP A 82 20.20 -10.19 14.05
N GLU A 83 19.32 -11.03 14.57
CA GLU A 83 18.37 -11.82 13.76
C GLU A 83 17.45 -10.94 12.92
N ALA A 84 16.96 -9.83 13.48
CA ALA A 84 16.08 -8.90 12.78
C ALA A 84 16.83 -8.12 11.69
N TYR A 85 18.09 -7.78 11.93
CA TYR A 85 18.96 -7.15 10.95
C TYR A 85 19.27 -8.09 9.78
N ASP A 86 19.67 -9.33 10.07
CA ASP A 86 19.94 -10.36 9.06
C ASP A 86 18.68 -10.67 8.22
N ALA A 87 17.51 -10.73 8.86
CA ALA A 87 16.24 -10.91 8.16
C ALA A 87 15.83 -9.71 7.28
N ALA A 88 16.23 -8.49 7.64
CA ALA A 88 16.05 -7.31 6.79
C ALA A 88 16.99 -7.36 5.59
N LEU A 89 18.27 -7.71 5.80
CA LEU A 89 19.25 -7.89 4.72
C LEU A 89 18.79 -8.93 3.71
N ALA A 90 18.33 -10.10 4.17
CA ALA A 90 17.84 -11.16 3.28
C ALA A 90 16.67 -10.69 2.38
N ARG A 91 15.79 -9.82 2.89
CA ARG A 91 14.69 -9.25 2.09
C ARG A 91 15.19 -8.19 1.10
N LEU A 92 16.19 -7.39 1.47
CA LEU A 92 16.85 -6.48 0.55
C LEU A 92 17.55 -7.24 -0.59
N ASP A 93 18.20 -8.36 -0.30
CA ASP A 93 18.83 -9.22 -1.30
C ASP A 93 17.78 -9.76 -2.28
N VAL A 94 16.65 -10.27 -1.78
CA VAL A 94 15.53 -10.74 -2.63
C VAL A 94 15.03 -9.63 -3.56
N MET A 95 14.82 -8.41 -3.06
CA MET A 95 14.38 -7.29 -3.89
C MET A 95 15.45 -6.87 -4.91
N THR A 96 16.73 -6.88 -4.52
CA THR A 96 17.85 -6.56 -5.40
C THR A 96 17.98 -7.58 -6.53
N GLU A 97 17.91 -8.87 -6.21
CA GLU A 97 17.93 -9.96 -7.19
C GLU A 97 16.75 -9.88 -8.16
N ALA A 98 15.56 -9.51 -7.65
CA ALA A 98 14.38 -9.30 -8.48
C ALA A 98 14.55 -8.12 -9.45
N LEU A 99 15.13 -7.00 -8.99
CA LEU A 99 15.41 -5.84 -9.84
C LEU A 99 16.47 -6.11 -10.92
N ALA A 100 17.38 -7.06 -10.68
CA ALA A 100 18.42 -7.43 -11.64
C ALA A 100 17.91 -8.29 -12.81
N GLN A 101 16.67 -8.77 -12.76
CA GLN A 101 16.13 -9.63 -13.82
C GLN A 101 15.87 -8.85 -15.11
N PRO A 102 16.20 -9.43 -16.29
CA PRO A 102 15.83 -8.83 -17.56
C PRO A 102 14.31 -8.84 -17.73
N LEU A 103 13.77 -7.76 -18.29
CA LEU A 103 12.35 -7.63 -18.60
C LEU A 103 12.13 -7.62 -20.12
N GLY A 104 11.11 -8.35 -20.57
CA GLY A 104 10.62 -8.23 -21.93
C GLY A 104 10.01 -6.86 -22.20
N SER A 105 10.03 -6.41 -23.46
CA SER A 105 9.47 -5.11 -23.83
C SER A 105 7.95 -5.08 -23.65
N THR A 106 7.44 -4.00 -23.05
CA THR A 106 6.01 -3.68 -22.93
C THR A 106 5.59 -2.54 -23.86
N VAL A 107 6.43 -2.17 -24.83
CA VAL A 107 6.08 -1.15 -25.85
C VAL A 107 4.86 -1.63 -26.64
N ALA A 108 3.78 -0.86 -26.58
CA ALA A 108 2.49 -1.25 -27.13
C ALA A 108 1.78 -0.06 -27.78
N ILE A 109 0.88 -0.38 -28.72
CA ILE A 109 -0.11 0.53 -29.30
C ILE A 109 -1.48 -0.04 -28.92
N PHE A 110 -2.42 0.84 -28.58
CA PHE A 110 -3.79 0.45 -28.26
C PHE A 110 -4.80 1.41 -28.87
N ASP A 111 -5.97 0.89 -29.20
CA ASP A 111 -7.13 1.68 -29.62
C ASP A 111 -7.98 2.10 -28.42
N ARG A 112 -8.82 3.13 -28.62
CA ARG A 112 -9.74 3.64 -27.58
C ARG A 112 -11.20 3.42 -27.97
N PRO A 113 -11.69 2.17 -27.98
CA PRO A 113 -13.08 1.90 -28.28
C PRO A 113 -14.01 2.42 -27.18
N GLU A 114 -15.26 2.69 -27.54
CA GLU A 114 -16.29 3.09 -26.58
C GLU A 114 -16.63 1.93 -25.63
N PRO A 115 -16.58 2.13 -24.30
CA PRO A 115 -16.82 1.05 -23.35
C PRO A 115 -18.30 0.71 -23.24
N LYS A 116 -18.63 -0.57 -23.46
CA LYS A 116 -19.95 -1.12 -23.12
C LYS A 116 -20.04 -1.29 -21.60
N HIS A 117 -20.80 -0.42 -20.96
CA HIS A 117 -21.01 -0.43 -19.51
C HIS A 117 -22.50 -0.50 -19.15
N ARG A 118 -22.78 -0.75 -17.87
CA ARG A 118 -24.12 -0.66 -17.30
C ARG A 118 -24.13 0.44 -16.25
N ALA A 119 -25.24 1.18 -16.17
CA ALA A 119 -25.48 2.18 -15.15
C ALA A 119 -26.62 1.73 -14.23
N GLN A 120 -26.55 2.10 -12.95
CA GLN A 120 -27.63 1.85 -11.99
C GLN A 120 -28.84 2.78 -12.23
N ARG A 121 -28.64 3.93 -12.89
CA ARG A 121 -29.65 4.98 -13.09
C ARG A 121 -29.61 5.51 -14.52
N THR A 122 -30.77 5.92 -15.05
CA THR A 122 -30.86 6.71 -16.28
C THR A 122 -30.62 8.20 -15.99
N GLN A 123 -30.46 9.04 -17.02
CA GLN A 123 -30.36 10.50 -16.81
C GLN A 123 -31.62 11.08 -16.15
N GLN A 124 -32.80 10.55 -16.47
CA GLN A 124 -34.06 11.01 -15.89
C GLN A 124 -34.17 10.64 -14.41
N ASP A 125 -33.65 9.48 -13.99
CA ASP A 125 -33.69 9.04 -12.60
C ASP A 125 -32.70 9.77 -11.69
N TYR A 126 -31.68 10.41 -12.26
CA TYR A 126 -30.58 11.06 -11.53
C TYR A 126 -30.80 12.56 -11.29
N GLY A 127 -31.67 13.19 -12.08
CA GLY A 127 -31.94 14.63 -12.09
C GLY A 127 -32.66 15.13 -10.84
#